data_AF-A0A9P0GLS3-F1
#
_entry.id   AF-A0A9P0GLS3-F1
#
_cell.length_a   1.000
_cell.length_b   1.000
_cell.length_c   1.000
_cell.angle_alpha   90.00
_cell.angle_beta   90.00
_cell.angle_gamma   90.00
#
_symmetry.space_group_name_H-M   'P 1'
#
loop_
_entity.id
_entity.type
_entity.pdbx_description
1 polymer ?
#
loop_
_entity_poly.entity_id
_entity_poly.type
_entity_poly.pdbx_seq_one_letter_code
_entity_poly.pdbx_strand_id
1 'polypeptide(L)'
;MTDKSATERDVVSTELPGAKKLICLFHALQIFQREVTPAKLNITTEQSKCSLQYLNKLAHSKSEAYYNATLNEMKENIPQAVVTYFSKNWEQIKHEWAKCFTKYTTNFFNFTNNRLESLNSKLKSVISTYSTFDEFIEKLFIFVNIKRTEQKNEYSKMVLKVPSKDLSTTNVMFYNHLTYYAYKNIAKDLVEVQLSTSIPYTFNSDDLTTIRCITKNEMFVISETTCQCSFFISMHLPCKHILYYRKYLGHELFCDSLFNSRWTR
;
A
#
# COMPACT_ATOMS: atom_id res chain seq x y z
N MET A 1 -2.89 1.40 9.62
CA MET A 1 -3.76 2.25 8.79
C MET A 1 -5.09 2.40 9.51
N THR A 2 -5.50 3.62 9.79
CA THR A 2 -6.70 3.94 10.59
C THR A 2 -7.53 5.01 9.88
N ASP A 3 -8.66 5.40 10.48
CA ASP A 3 -9.28 6.67 10.14
C ASP A 3 -8.46 7.85 10.71
N LYS A 4 -9.02 9.07 10.66
CA LYS A 4 -8.41 10.27 11.27
C LYS A 4 -9.02 10.56 12.67
N SER A 5 -9.30 9.54 13.47
CA SER A 5 -9.73 9.68 14.87
C SER A 5 -8.53 10.03 15.76
N ALA A 6 -8.62 11.14 16.50
CA ALA A 6 -7.51 11.60 17.35
C ALA A 6 -7.18 10.56 18.45
N THR A 7 -8.20 10.06 19.15
CA THR A 7 -8.02 9.16 20.30
C THR A 7 -7.31 7.85 19.93
N GLU A 8 -7.76 7.17 18.87
CA GLU A 8 -7.15 5.91 18.44
C GLU A 8 -5.70 6.11 18.01
N ARG A 9 -5.43 7.22 17.31
CA ARG A 9 -4.11 7.53 16.76
C ARG A 9 -3.12 7.95 17.83
N ASP A 10 -3.58 8.62 18.88
CA ASP A 10 -2.74 9.00 20.01
C ASP A 10 -2.35 7.76 20.81
N VAL A 11 -3.30 6.86 21.11
CA VAL A 11 -3.02 5.58 21.78
C VAL A 11 -2.02 4.74 20.98
N VAL A 12 -2.21 4.60 19.65
CA VAL A 12 -1.25 3.87 18.80
C VAL A 12 0.13 4.51 18.82
N SER A 13 0.23 5.83 18.93
CA SER A 13 1.53 6.52 19.00
C SER A 13 2.26 6.24 20.32
N THR A 14 1.50 6.19 21.41
CA THR A 14 2.02 5.94 22.76
C THR A 14 2.46 4.49 22.91
N GLU A 15 1.60 3.55 22.51
CA GLU A 15 1.84 2.12 22.71
C GLU A 15 2.77 1.51 21.65
N LEU A 16 2.82 2.08 20.44
CA LEU A 16 3.61 1.57 19.31
C LEU A 16 4.43 2.70 18.65
N PRO A 17 5.45 3.26 19.34
CA PRO A 17 6.19 4.43 18.85
C PRO A 17 6.97 4.17 17.55
N GLY A 18 7.33 2.91 17.27
CA GLY A 18 7.98 2.51 16.01
C GLY A 18 7.02 2.36 14.82
N ALA A 19 5.70 2.37 15.04
CA ALA A 19 4.73 2.14 13.99
C ALA A 19 4.48 3.41 13.15
N LYS A 20 4.51 3.25 11.83
CA LYS A 20 4.12 4.31 10.91
C LYS A 20 2.60 4.42 10.84
N LYS A 21 2.07 5.59 11.22
CA LYS A 21 0.65 5.91 11.12
C LYS A 21 0.30 6.26 9.68
N LEU A 22 -0.73 5.60 9.17
CA LEU A 22 -1.26 5.84 7.84
C LEU A 22 -2.77 6.05 7.94
N ILE A 23 -3.29 7.02 7.20
CA ILE A 23 -4.73 7.28 7.10
C ILE A 23 -5.25 6.51 5.90
N CYS A 24 -6.37 5.82 6.07
CA CYS A 24 -7.09 5.20 4.97
C CYS A 24 -7.48 6.27 3.95
N LEU A 25 -7.05 6.10 2.69
CA LEU A 25 -7.30 7.08 1.64
C LEU A 25 -8.79 7.33 1.41
N PHE A 26 -9.61 6.28 1.49
CA PHE A 26 -11.06 6.39 1.37
C PHE A 26 -11.64 7.31 2.45
N HIS A 27 -11.23 7.12 3.70
CA HIS A 27 -11.66 7.97 4.82
C HIS A 27 -11.14 9.39 4.69
N ALA A 28 -9.91 9.59 4.21
CA ALA A 28 -9.40 10.93 3.93
C ALA A 28 -10.30 11.69 2.93
N LEU A 29 -10.67 11.02 1.83
CA LEU A 29 -11.56 11.59 0.82
C LEU A 29 -12.97 11.86 1.36
N GLN A 30 -13.52 10.98 2.20
CA GLN A 30 -14.81 11.22 2.85
C GLN A 30 -14.77 12.42 3.81
N ILE A 31 -13.67 12.59 4.57
CA ILE A 31 -13.50 13.76 5.43
C ILE A 31 -13.41 15.03 4.59
N PHE A 32 -12.70 15.02 3.46
CA PHE A 32 -12.71 16.16 2.55
C PHE A 32 -14.13 16.54 2.11
N GLN A 33 -14.92 15.56 1.67
CA GLN A 33 -16.31 15.80 1.25
C GLN A 33 -17.19 16.35 2.38
N ARG A 34 -16.98 15.89 3.62
CA ARG A 34 -17.76 16.31 4.78
C ARG A 34 -17.37 17.68 5.32
N GLU A 35 -16.10 18.06 5.21
CA GLU A 35 -15.58 19.32 5.77
C GLU A 35 -15.56 20.46 4.75
N VAL A 36 -15.26 20.17 3.48
CA VAL A 36 -15.18 21.17 2.41
C VAL A 36 -16.55 21.42 1.80
N THR A 37 -17.43 22.04 2.59
CA THR A 37 -18.81 22.32 2.21
C THR A 37 -19.14 23.81 2.31
N PRO A 38 -20.14 24.30 1.54
CA PRO A 38 -20.60 25.68 1.63
C PRO A 38 -20.94 26.13 3.05
N ALA A 39 -21.64 25.28 3.82
CA ALA A 39 -22.10 25.59 5.16
C ALA A 39 -20.96 25.71 6.19
N LYS A 40 -19.87 24.95 6.04
CA LYS A 40 -18.76 24.94 7.01
C LYS A 40 -17.68 25.95 6.72
N LEU A 41 -17.41 26.20 5.43
CA LEU A 41 -16.28 27.04 5.01
C LEU A 41 -16.73 28.36 4.36
N ASN A 42 -18.03 28.66 4.34
CA ASN A 42 -18.60 29.86 3.71
C ASN A 42 -18.14 30.05 2.27
N ILE A 43 -18.20 28.98 1.47
CA ILE A 43 -17.81 28.93 0.06
C ILE A 43 -19.00 28.60 -0.84
N THR A 44 -18.90 28.85 -2.14
CA THR A 44 -19.93 28.42 -3.10
C THR A 44 -19.85 26.92 -3.38
N THR A 45 -20.95 26.34 -3.89
CA THR A 45 -20.99 24.94 -4.32
C THR A 45 -19.94 24.64 -5.40
N GLU A 46 -19.71 25.57 -6.32
CA GLU A 46 -18.71 25.44 -7.37
C GLU A 46 -17.28 25.47 -6.80
N GLN A 47 -17.00 26.38 -5.87
CA GLN A 47 -15.73 26.44 -5.17
C GLN A 47 -15.47 25.16 -4.35
N SER A 48 -16.48 24.62 -3.67
CA SER A 48 -16.40 23.33 -2.97
C SER A 48 -16.04 22.19 -3.93
N LYS A 49 -16.74 22.10 -5.07
CA LYS A 49 -16.45 21.08 -6.09
C LYS A 49 -15.03 21.20 -6.64
N CYS A 50 -14.60 22.41 -6.99
CA CYS A 50 -13.24 22.68 -7.48
C CYS A 50 -12.19 22.29 -6.42
N SER A 51 -12.41 22.70 -5.16
CA SER A 51 -11.57 22.32 -4.01
C SER A 51 -11.39 20.81 -3.88
N LEU A 52 -12.50 20.06 -3.94
CA LEU A 52 -12.47 18.61 -3.82
C LEU A 52 -11.71 17.94 -4.97
N GLN A 53 -11.74 18.51 -6.18
CA GLN A 53 -10.95 18.00 -7.32
C GLN A 53 -9.45 18.14 -7.06
N TYR A 54 -8.99 19.29 -6.57
CA TYR A 54 -7.58 19.48 -6.22
C TYR A 54 -7.15 18.58 -5.05
N LEU A 55 -7.97 18.45 -4.01
CA LEU A 55 -7.68 17.54 -2.89
C LEU A 55 -7.59 16.08 -3.36
N ASN A 56 -8.43 15.68 -4.32
CA ASN A 56 -8.34 14.35 -4.93
C ASN A 56 -7.04 14.17 -5.72
N LYS A 57 -6.66 15.15 -6.55
CA LYS A 57 -5.37 15.14 -7.27
C LYS A 57 -4.18 15.02 -6.33
N LEU A 58 -4.19 15.78 -5.22
CA LEU A 58 -3.15 15.70 -4.18
C LEU A 58 -3.09 14.32 -3.53
N ALA A 59 -4.24 13.75 -3.17
CA ALA A 59 -4.29 12.45 -2.51
C ALA A 59 -3.79 11.31 -3.40
N HIS A 60 -4.06 11.40 -4.71
CA HIS A 60 -3.68 10.40 -5.71
C HIS A 60 -2.37 10.70 -6.45
N SER A 61 -1.62 11.72 -6.03
CA SER A 61 -0.36 12.10 -6.66
C SER A 61 0.63 10.93 -6.70
N LYS A 62 1.34 10.79 -7.83
CA LYS A 62 2.29 9.70 -8.06
C LYS A 62 3.73 10.07 -7.71
N SER A 63 4.06 11.37 -7.72
CA SER A 63 5.37 11.91 -7.38
C SER A 63 5.24 13.12 -6.47
N GLU A 64 6.30 13.40 -5.72
CA GLU A 64 6.39 14.59 -4.87
C GLU A 64 6.39 15.87 -5.70
N ALA A 65 7.09 15.89 -6.84
CA ALA A 65 7.08 17.03 -7.76
C ALA A 65 5.66 17.38 -8.24
N TYR A 66 4.88 16.38 -8.66
CA TYR A 66 3.49 16.60 -9.09
C TYR A 66 2.60 17.06 -7.93
N TYR A 67 2.82 16.52 -6.73
CA TYR A 67 2.10 16.95 -5.52
C TYR A 67 2.37 18.42 -5.21
N ASN A 68 3.63 18.84 -5.21
CA ASN A 68 4.02 20.22 -4.91
C ASN A 68 3.50 21.20 -5.97
N ALA A 69 3.58 20.84 -7.27
CA ALA A 69 3.00 21.65 -8.34
C ALA A 69 1.48 21.83 -8.17
N THR A 70 0.76 20.72 -7.94
CA THR A 70 -0.69 20.74 -7.69
C THR A 70 -1.05 21.55 -6.44
N LEU A 71 -0.22 21.49 -5.39
CA LEU A 71 -0.44 22.24 -4.15
C LEU A 71 -0.29 23.74 -4.37
N ASN A 72 0.69 24.17 -5.18
CA ASN A 72 0.87 25.58 -5.53
C ASN A 72 -0.31 26.08 -6.36
N GLU A 73 -0.72 25.34 -7.39
CA GLU A 73 -1.92 25.67 -8.17
C GLU A 73 -3.17 25.75 -7.29
N MET A 74 -3.32 24.84 -6.33
CA MET A 74 -4.44 24.84 -5.38
C MET A 74 -4.46 26.11 -4.53
N LYS A 75 -3.30 26.56 -4.03
CA LYS A 75 -3.19 27.77 -3.19
C LYS A 75 -3.54 29.05 -3.96
N GLU A 76 -3.36 29.08 -5.27
CA GLU A 76 -3.67 30.23 -6.12
C GLU A 76 -5.13 30.25 -6.59
N ASN A 77 -5.71 29.09 -6.87
CA ASN A 77 -7.01 28.99 -7.57
C ASN A 77 -8.22 28.72 -6.66
N ILE A 78 -8.01 28.50 -5.35
CA ILE A 78 -9.07 28.03 -4.43
C ILE A 78 -9.23 29.01 -3.26
N PRO A 79 -10.45 29.18 -2.69
CA PRO A 79 -10.67 30.11 -1.60
C PRO A 79 -9.74 29.89 -0.40
N GLN A 80 -9.28 31.00 0.17
CA GLN A 80 -8.35 31.03 1.30
C GLN A 80 -8.87 30.26 2.53
N ALA A 81 -10.19 30.20 2.73
CA ALA A 81 -10.81 29.42 3.80
C ALA A 81 -10.47 27.91 3.68
N VAL A 82 -10.51 27.37 2.46
CA VAL A 82 -10.17 25.96 2.19
C VAL A 82 -8.68 25.72 2.35
N VAL A 83 -7.84 26.63 1.84
CA VAL A 83 -6.38 26.56 1.99
C VAL A 83 -6.00 26.56 3.46
N THR A 84 -6.58 27.46 4.27
CA THR A 84 -6.33 27.54 5.72
C THR A 84 -6.75 26.26 6.42
N TYR A 85 -7.93 25.72 6.10
CA TYR A 85 -8.38 24.43 6.60
C TYR A 85 -7.40 23.30 6.23
N PHE A 86 -6.95 23.24 4.97
CA PHE A 86 -6.04 22.22 4.48
C PHE A 86 -4.67 22.30 5.18
N SER A 87 -4.07 23.48 5.25
CA SER A 87 -2.77 23.70 5.88
C SER A 87 -2.77 23.30 7.34
N LYS A 88 -3.85 23.61 8.07
CA LYS A 88 -4.01 23.22 9.47
C LYS A 88 -4.22 21.72 9.67
N ASN A 89 -5.00 21.06 8.80
CA ASN A 89 -5.52 19.72 9.08
C ASN A 89 -4.82 18.59 8.31
N TRP A 90 -4.13 18.88 7.20
CA TRP A 90 -3.70 17.87 6.22
C TRP A 90 -2.28 18.07 5.71
N GLU A 91 -1.83 19.31 5.52
CA GLU A 91 -0.49 19.60 4.97
C GLU A 91 0.63 19.08 5.86
N GLN A 92 0.52 19.27 7.18
CA GLN A 92 1.52 18.81 8.16
C GLN A 92 1.63 17.27 8.24
N ILE A 93 0.55 16.58 7.93
CA ILE A 93 0.45 15.11 7.97
C ILE A 93 0.46 14.48 6.57
N LYS A 94 0.96 15.19 5.54
CA LYS A 94 0.97 14.73 4.14
C LYS A 94 1.58 13.33 3.93
N HIS A 95 2.55 12.96 4.75
CA HIS A 95 3.23 11.67 4.71
C HIS A 95 2.35 10.49 5.16
N GLU A 96 1.20 10.75 5.78
CA GLU A 96 0.31 9.71 6.28
C GLU A 96 -0.85 9.36 5.34
N TRP A 97 -1.19 10.22 4.38
CA TRP A 97 -2.40 10.04 3.55
C TRP A 97 -2.17 10.17 2.04
N ALA A 98 -1.22 11.00 1.60
CA ALA A 98 -0.99 11.18 0.16
C ALA A 98 -0.18 10.02 -0.42
N LYS A 99 -0.62 9.47 -1.56
CA LYS A 99 -0.03 8.26 -2.16
C LYS A 99 1.46 8.40 -2.45
N CYS A 100 1.90 9.56 -2.94
CA CYS A 100 3.31 9.79 -3.30
C CYS A 100 4.27 9.62 -2.11
N PHE A 101 3.84 9.89 -0.88
CA PHE A 101 4.65 9.73 0.32
C PHE A 101 4.41 8.36 0.98
N THR A 102 3.15 7.94 1.10
CA THR A 102 2.79 6.68 1.76
C THR A 102 3.31 5.44 1.01
N LYS A 103 3.58 5.53 -0.29
CA LYS A 103 4.18 4.44 -1.09
C LYS A 103 5.61 4.06 -0.66
N TYR A 104 6.30 4.92 0.09
CA TYR A 104 7.61 4.65 0.70
C TYR A 104 7.49 4.24 2.18
N THR A 105 6.31 3.76 2.58
CA THR A 105 6.08 3.17 3.89
C THR A 105 5.64 1.71 3.71
N THR A 106 5.99 0.86 4.66
CA THR A 106 5.55 -0.54 4.69
C THR A 106 4.04 -0.63 4.91
N ASN A 107 3.30 -0.63 3.81
CA ASN A 107 1.84 -0.68 3.79
C ASN A 107 1.31 -1.99 3.16
N PHE A 108 2.18 -2.84 2.62
CA PHE A 108 1.82 -4.08 1.91
C PHE A 108 0.78 -3.86 0.80
N PHE A 109 0.86 -2.72 0.11
CA PHE A 109 -0.12 -2.21 -0.85
C PHE A 109 -1.55 -2.06 -0.35
N ASN A 110 -1.73 -1.95 0.97
CA ASN A 110 -3.01 -1.59 1.57
C ASN A 110 -3.09 -0.07 1.69
N PHE A 111 -3.77 0.57 0.73
CA PHE A 111 -4.06 2.00 0.75
C PHE A 111 -5.44 2.34 1.33
N THR A 112 -6.28 1.32 1.51
CA THR A 112 -7.62 1.43 2.07
C THR A 112 -7.84 0.39 3.15
N ASN A 113 -8.82 0.63 4.01
CA ASN A 113 -9.26 -0.32 5.02
C ASN A 113 -10.45 -1.18 4.53
N ASN A 114 -10.65 -1.32 3.22
CA ASN A 114 -11.77 -2.08 2.63
C ASN A 114 -11.91 -3.50 3.19
N ARG A 115 -10.79 -4.14 3.53
CA ARG A 115 -10.79 -5.46 4.17
C ARG A 115 -11.46 -5.43 5.55
N LEU A 116 -11.20 -4.40 6.35
CA LEU A 116 -11.83 -4.19 7.64
C LEU A 116 -13.30 -3.84 7.47
N GLU A 117 -13.66 -2.97 6.52
CA GLU A 117 -15.07 -2.64 6.26
C GLU A 117 -15.89 -3.84 5.77
N SER A 118 -15.29 -4.70 4.94
CA SER A 118 -15.89 -5.96 4.51
C SER A 118 -16.08 -6.92 5.69
N LEU A 119 -15.08 -7.01 6.58
CA LEU A 119 -15.19 -7.82 7.79
C LEU A 119 -16.30 -7.30 8.72
N ASN A 120 -16.32 -5.99 8.96
CA ASN A 120 -17.33 -5.33 9.79
C ASN A 120 -18.74 -5.53 9.22
N SER A 121 -18.91 -5.40 7.91
CA SER A 121 -20.18 -5.66 7.24
C SER A 121 -20.63 -7.12 7.41
N LYS A 122 -19.73 -8.09 7.25
CA LYS A 122 -20.04 -9.52 7.46
C LYS A 122 -20.31 -9.86 8.93
N LEU A 123 -19.67 -9.16 9.87
CA LEU A 123 -19.96 -9.32 11.29
C LEU A 123 -21.37 -8.81 11.60
N LYS A 124 -21.70 -7.61 11.11
CA LYS A 124 -23.03 -6.99 11.24
C LYS A 124 -24.15 -7.77 10.54
N SER A 125 -23.84 -8.61 9.54
CA SER A 125 -24.84 -9.49 8.93
C SER A 125 -25.19 -10.71 9.80
N VAL A 126 -24.33 -11.08 10.76
CA VAL A 126 -24.56 -12.20 11.68
C VAL A 126 -25.09 -11.70 13.02
N ILE A 127 -24.59 -10.56 13.48
CA ILE A 127 -24.92 -9.95 14.76
C ILE A 127 -25.88 -8.78 14.55
N SER A 128 -27.09 -8.89 15.10
CA SER A 128 -28.09 -7.82 15.06
C SER A 128 -27.68 -6.63 15.92
N THR A 129 -28.01 -5.42 15.46
CA THR A 129 -27.71 -4.14 16.13
C THR A 129 -28.25 -4.05 17.57
N TYR A 130 -29.36 -4.74 17.84
CA TYR A 130 -30.05 -4.71 19.14
C TYR A 130 -30.04 -6.09 19.83
N SER A 131 -28.97 -6.88 19.65
CA SER A 131 -28.81 -8.15 20.37
C SER A 131 -28.52 -7.93 21.85
N THR A 132 -28.98 -8.86 22.69
CA THR A 132 -28.51 -8.94 24.08
C THR A 132 -27.03 -9.32 24.11
N PHE A 133 -26.37 -9.08 25.24
CA PHE A 133 -24.95 -9.44 25.38
C PHE A 133 -24.71 -10.95 25.19
N ASP A 134 -25.58 -11.79 25.74
CA ASP A 134 -25.47 -13.25 25.61
C ASP A 134 -25.60 -13.69 24.14
N GLU A 135 -26.60 -13.17 23.42
CA GLU A 135 -26.75 -13.42 21.98
C GLU A 135 -25.56 -12.92 21.17
N PHE A 136 -25.01 -11.75 21.53
CA PHE A 136 -23.84 -11.19 20.87
C PHE A 136 -22.65 -12.14 20.97
N ILE A 137 -22.37 -12.66 22.17
CA ILE A 137 -21.25 -13.58 22.42
C ILE A 137 -21.44 -14.87 21.65
N GLU A 138 -22.64 -15.46 21.70
CA GLU A 138 -22.97 -16.67 20.94
C GLU A 138 -22.74 -16.47 19.43
N LYS A 139 -23.34 -15.42 18.85
CA LYS A 139 -23.22 -15.11 17.42
C LYS A 139 -21.79 -14.75 17.02
N LEU A 140 -21.01 -14.12 17.89
CA LEU A 140 -19.60 -13.84 17.67
C LEU A 140 -18.79 -15.14 17.54
N PHE A 141 -19.00 -16.12 18.42
CA PHE A 141 -18.32 -17.41 18.31
C PHE A 141 -18.70 -18.16 17.04
N ILE A 142 -19.98 -18.11 16.64
CA ILE A 142 -20.44 -18.66 15.36
C ILE A 142 -19.69 -17.99 14.20
N PHE A 143 -19.62 -16.65 14.18
CA PHE A 143 -18.90 -15.92 13.15
C PHE A 143 -17.41 -16.29 13.09
N VAL A 144 -16.73 -16.36 14.25
CA VAL A 144 -15.32 -16.75 14.33
C VAL A 144 -15.11 -18.17 13.78
N ASN A 145 -16.00 -19.10 14.10
CA ASN A 145 -15.95 -20.47 13.58
C ASN A 145 -16.14 -20.52 12.05
N ILE A 146 -17.11 -19.76 11.52
CA ILE A 146 -17.30 -19.61 10.06
C ILE A 146 -16.00 -19.08 9.43
N LYS A 147 -15.37 -18.06 10.00
CA LYS A 147 -14.11 -17.51 9.47
C LYS A 147 -12.94 -18.47 9.52
N ARG A 148 -12.80 -19.26 10.59
CA ARG A 148 -11.79 -20.31 10.67
C ARG A 148 -12.01 -21.37 9.58
N THR A 149 -13.25 -21.77 9.35
CA THR A 149 -13.59 -22.75 8.30
C THR A 149 -13.35 -22.20 6.90
N GLU A 150 -13.76 -20.96 6.62
CA GLU A 150 -13.45 -20.26 5.36
C GLU A 150 -11.93 -20.21 5.12
N GLN A 151 -11.15 -19.85 6.14
CA GLN A 151 -9.70 -19.77 6.05
C GLN A 151 -9.07 -21.13 5.75
N LYS A 152 -9.51 -22.20 6.42
CA LYS A 152 -9.06 -23.58 6.15
C LYS A 152 -9.39 -24.01 4.72
N ASN A 153 -10.58 -23.67 4.24
CA ASN A 153 -11.00 -23.97 2.87
C ASN A 153 -10.15 -23.21 1.84
N GLU A 154 -9.87 -21.93 2.06
CA GLU A 154 -9.00 -21.14 1.18
C GLU A 154 -7.55 -21.64 1.18
N TYR A 155 -7.02 -22.03 2.36
CA TYR A 155 -5.71 -22.67 2.45
C TYR A 155 -5.67 -23.99 1.67
N SER A 156 -6.69 -24.85 1.85
CA SER A 156 -6.80 -26.12 1.13
C SER A 156 -6.85 -25.90 -0.38
N LYS A 157 -7.66 -24.94 -0.85
CA LYS A 157 -7.68 -24.55 -2.27
C LYS A 157 -6.32 -24.04 -2.76
N MET A 158 -5.56 -23.34 -1.93
CA MET A 158 -4.23 -22.85 -2.29
C MET A 158 -3.23 -23.99 -2.44
N VAL A 159 -3.23 -24.96 -1.52
CA VAL A 159 -2.34 -26.13 -1.55
C VAL A 159 -2.68 -27.06 -2.72
N LEU A 160 -3.97 -27.27 -2.98
CA LEU A 160 -4.43 -28.16 -4.05
C LEU A 160 -4.36 -27.53 -5.45
N LYS A 161 -4.20 -26.21 -5.57
CA LYS A 161 -4.06 -25.54 -6.86
C LYS A 161 -2.68 -25.82 -7.45
N VAL A 162 -2.67 -26.53 -8.57
CA VAL A 162 -1.46 -26.77 -9.36
C VAL A 162 -1.41 -25.77 -10.52
N PRO A 163 -0.24 -25.25 -10.90
CA PRO A 163 -0.13 -24.41 -12.08
C PRO A 163 -0.57 -25.13 -13.35
N SER A 164 -1.41 -24.47 -14.15
CA SER A 164 -1.90 -25.01 -15.43
C SER A 164 -0.90 -24.88 -16.60
N LYS A 165 0.21 -24.17 -16.40
CA LYS A 165 1.22 -23.91 -17.43
C LYS A 165 2.57 -24.47 -16.98
N ASP A 166 3.35 -24.97 -17.93
CA ASP A 166 4.75 -25.29 -17.71
C ASP A 166 5.50 -24.04 -17.28
N LEU A 167 5.89 -24.01 -16.01
CA LEU A 167 6.72 -22.98 -15.44
C LEU A 167 8.18 -23.37 -15.66
N SER A 168 9.02 -22.40 -15.99
CA SER A 168 10.47 -22.63 -15.94
C SER A 168 10.90 -23.02 -14.53
N THR A 169 12.00 -23.77 -14.41
CA THR A 169 12.51 -24.29 -13.13
C THR A 169 12.62 -23.19 -12.07
N THR A 170 13.11 -22.01 -12.43
CA THR A 170 13.17 -20.85 -11.55
C THR A 170 11.79 -20.41 -11.08
N ASN A 171 10.79 -20.27 -11.96
CA ASN A 171 9.44 -19.86 -11.54
C ASN A 171 8.78 -20.89 -10.62
N VAL A 172 9.06 -22.18 -10.80
CA VAL A 172 8.61 -23.24 -9.88
C VAL A 172 9.19 -23.04 -8.48
N MET A 173 10.48 -22.68 -8.36
CA MET A 173 11.10 -22.38 -7.05
C MET A 173 10.38 -21.21 -6.35
N PHE A 174 10.17 -20.10 -7.05
CA PHE A 174 9.43 -18.96 -6.51
C PHE A 174 7.99 -19.32 -6.13
N TYR A 175 7.31 -20.10 -6.97
CA TYR A 175 5.92 -20.52 -6.73
C TYR A 175 5.79 -21.40 -5.48
N ASN A 176 6.72 -22.34 -5.29
CA ASN A 176 6.71 -23.26 -4.15
C ASN A 176 7.11 -22.57 -2.85
N HIS A 177 8.07 -21.65 -2.90
CA HIS A 177 8.57 -20.95 -1.73
C HIS A 177 7.59 -19.85 -1.23
N LEU A 178 6.92 -19.15 -2.15
CA LEU A 178 6.09 -18.00 -1.80
C LEU A 178 4.60 -18.33 -1.69
N THR A 179 3.91 -17.61 -0.79
CA THR A 179 2.45 -17.52 -0.79
C THR A 179 1.95 -17.10 -2.17
N TYR A 180 0.78 -17.62 -2.57
CA TYR A 180 0.21 -17.32 -3.89
C TYR A 180 0.05 -15.81 -4.14
N TYR A 181 -0.30 -15.05 -3.09
CA TYR A 181 -0.41 -13.60 -3.18
C TYR A 181 0.93 -12.92 -3.49
N ALA A 182 2.00 -13.28 -2.78
CA ALA A 182 3.33 -12.72 -3.04
C ALA A 182 3.83 -13.09 -4.44
N TYR A 183 3.71 -14.37 -4.82
CA TYR A 183 4.09 -14.85 -6.15
C TYR A 183 3.35 -14.08 -7.26
N LYS A 184 2.04 -13.89 -7.14
CA LYS A 184 1.24 -13.14 -8.13
C LYS A 184 1.76 -11.71 -8.36
N ASN A 185 2.29 -11.05 -7.32
CA ASN A 185 2.82 -9.69 -7.43
C ASN A 185 4.17 -9.61 -8.15
N ILE A 186 4.96 -10.69 -8.18
CA ILE A 186 6.28 -10.73 -8.83
C ILE A 186 6.30 -11.55 -10.13
N ALA A 187 5.32 -12.42 -10.37
CA ALA A 187 5.34 -13.37 -11.49
C ALA A 187 5.48 -12.70 -12.86
N LYS A 188 4.79 -11.56 -13.07
CA LYS A 188 4.92 -10.79 -14.32
C LYS A 188 6.34 -10.24 -14.48
N ASP A 189 6.90 -9.74 -13.39
CA ASP A 189 8.24 -9.14 -13.36
C ASP A 189 9.33 -10.18 -13.55
N LEU A 190 9.15 -11.39 -12.99
CA LEU A 190 10.05 -12.53 -13.19
C LEU A 190 10.12 -12.96 -14.66
N VAL A 191 8.95 -13.12 -15.31
CA VAL A 191 8.88 -13.48 -16.73
C VAL A 191 9.55 -12.42 -17.60
N GLU A 192 9.31 -11.15 -17.30
CA GLU A 192 9.93 -10.02 -18.03
C GLU A 192 11.46 -10.03 -17.91
N VAL A 193 12.00 -10.21 -16.69
CA VAL A 193 13.44 -10.29 -16.43
C VAL A 193 14.08 -11.50 -17.11
N GLN A 194 13.39 -12.64 -17.14
CA GLN A 194 13.89 -13.86 -17.78
C GLN A 194 13.99 -13.69 -19.31
N LEU A 195 12.95 -13.15 -19.94
CA LEU A 195 12.87 -12.97 -21.39
C LEU A 195 13.70 -11.80 -21.91
N SER A 196 14.01 -10.80 -21.09
CA SER A 196 14.74 -9.62 -21.54
C SER A 196 16.18 -9.97 -21.92
N THR A 197 16.57 -9.64 -23.16
CA THR A 197 17.94 -9.82 -23.67
C THR A 197 18.88 -8.69 -23.24
N SER A 198 18.34 -7.50 -23.00
CA SER A 198 19.09 -6.33 -22.51
C SER A 198 18.60 -5.91 -21.12
N ILE A 199 19.50 -5.29 -20.37
CA ILE A 199 19.21 -4.74 -19.05
C ILE A 199 18.79 -3.28 -19.24
N PRO A 200 17.57 -2.88 -18.84
CA PRO A 200 17.04 -1.54 -19.10
C PRO A 200 17.54 -0.47 -18.11
N TYR A 201 18.49 -0.83 -17.24
CA TYR A 201 18.99 0.01 -16.15
C TYR A 201 20.50 0.16 -16.26
N THR A 202 20.99 1.34 -15.91
CA THR A 202 22.42 1.56 -15.69
C THR A 202 22.73 1.43 -14.21
N PHE A 203 23.80 0.70 -13.90
CA PHE A 203 24.27 0.45 -12.55
C PHE A 203 25.62 1.14 -12.36
N ASN A 204 25.63 2.19 -11.54
CA ASN A 204 26.86 2.89 -11.17
C ASN A 204 27.26 2.49 -9.75
N SER A 205 28.51 2.08 -9.56
CA SER A 205 29.07 1.81 -8.25
C SER A 205 29.58 3.10 -7.61
N ASP A 206 29.09 3.42 -6.42
CA ASP A 206 29.73 4.42 -5.56
C ASP A 206 30.64 3.78 -4.51
N ASP A 207 30.30 2.55 -4.08
CA ASP A 207 31.01 1.72 -3.09
C ASP A 207 30.78 0.22 -3.39
N LEU A 208 31.52 -0.68 -2.73
CA LEU A 208 31.44 -2.15 -2.90
C LEU A 208 30.05 -2.77 -2.59
N THR A 209 29.13 -2.05 -1.92
CA THR A 209 27.86 -2.62 -1.41
C THR A 209 26.59 -1.90 -1.86
N THR A 210 26.69 -0.65 -2.35
CA THR A 210 25.54 0.17 -2.74
C THR A 210 25.69 0.67 -4.16
N ILE A 211 24.67 0.42 -4.98
CA ILE A 211 24.67 0.77 -6.40
C ILE A 211 23.49 1.66 -6.73
N ARG A 212 23.75 2.69 -7.54
CA ARG A 212 22.70 3.53 -8.11
C ARG A 212 22.13 2.84 -9.35
N CYS A 213 20.87 2.43 -9.26
CA CYS A 213 20.05 2.00 -10.38
C CYS A 213 19.36 3.22 -10.96
N ILE A 214 19.72 3.62 -12.18
CA ILE A 214 19.10 4.74 -12.87
C ILE A 214 18.01 4.18 -13.79
N THR A 215 16.78 4.62 -13.53
CA THR A 215 15.64 4.39 -14.42
C THR A 215 15.37 5.66 -15.23
N LYS A 216 14.50 5.59 -16.25
CA LYS A 216 14.16 6.75 -17.09
C LYS A 216 13.73 8.01 -16.30
N ASN A 217 13.17 7.84 -15.10
CA ASN A 217 12.56 8.93 -14.34
C ASN A 217 13.05 9.06 -12.89
N GLU A 218 13.67 8.03 -12.31
CA GLU A 218 14.05 8.00 -10.88
C GLU A 218 15.38 7.25 -10.69
N MET A 219 16.16 7.67 -9.69
CA MET A 219 17.36 6.95 -9.23
C MET A 219 17.05 6.25 -7.91
N PHE A 220 17.46 4.98 -7.79
CA PHE A 220 17.31 4.19 -6.58
C PHE A 220 18.65 3.66 -6.11
N VAL A 221 18.90 3.68 -4.80
CA VAL A 221 19.98 2.90 -4.22
C VAL A 221 19.49 1.46 -4.07
N ILE A 222 20.29 0.53 -4.61
CA ILE A 222 20.02 -0.90 -4.60
C ILE A 222 21.23 -1.67 -4.10
N SER A 223 20.96 -2.87 -3.57
CA SER A 223 21.93 -3.92 -3.32
C SER A 223 21.41 -5.23 -3.92
N GLU A 224 22.12 -6.33 -3.70
CA GLU A 224 21.65 -7.66 -4.11
C GLU A 224 20.36 -8.10 -3.43
N THR A 225 20.02 -7.52 -2.27
CA THR A 225 18.88 -7.96 -1.43
C THR A 225 17.91 -6.83 -1.07
N THR A 226 18.33 -5.58 -1.19
CA THR A 226 17.53 -4.41 -0.79
C THR A 226 17.39 -3.38 -1.91
N CYS A 227 16.29 -2.64 -1.90
CA CYS A 227 16.03 -1.60 -2.88
C CYS A 227 15.21 -0.46 -2.27
N GLN A 228 15.49 0.78 -2.65
CA GLN A 228 14.72 1.95 -2.21
C GLN A 228 13.43 2.20 -3.03
N CYS A 229 13.08 1.33 -3.97
CA CYS A 229 11.86 1.52 -4.75
C CYS A 229 10.62 1.31 -3.88
N SER A 230 9.54 2.02 -4.23
CA SER A 230 8.26 1.93 -3.50
C SER A 230 7.72 0.51 -3.38
N PHE A 231 7.93 -0.35 -4.40
CA PHE A 231 7.51 -1.75 -4.35
C PHE A 231 8.24 -2.51 -3.24
N PHE A 232 9.57 -2.44 -3.18
CA PHE A 232 10.35 -3.15 -2.16
C PHE A 232 10.02 -2.62 -0.76
N ILE A 233 9.95 -1.30 -0.56
CA ILE A 233 9.66 -0.73 0.76
C ILE A 233 8.22 -1.08 1.23
N SER A 234 7.26 -1.07 0.31
CA SER A 234 5.86 -1.39 0.64
C SER A 234 5.68 -2.88 0.93
N MET A 235 6.26 -3.74 0.09
CA MET A 235 5.99 -5.17 0.11
C MET A 235 7.06 -6.00 0.80
N HIS A 236 8.32 -5.57 0.87
CA HIS A 236 9.47 -6.42 1.24
C HIS A 236 9.58 -7.70 0.38
N LEU A 237 9.32 -7.53 -0.92
CA LEU A 237 9.52 -8.56 -1.94
C LEU A 237 10.58 -8.06 -2.92
N PRO A 238 11.37 -8.97 -3.53
CA PRO A 238 12.35 -8.58 -4.53
C PRO A 238 11.64 -7.87 -5.70
N CYS A 239 12.05 -6.62 -5.94
CA CYS A 239 11.53 -5.83 -7.04
C CYS A 239 12.29 -6.14 -8.33
N LYS A 240 11.78 -5.64 -9.46
CA LYS A 240 12.47 -5.69 -10.77
C LYS A 240 13.92 -5.25 -10.70
N HIS A 241 14.23 -4.18 -9.98
CA HIS A 241 15.61 -3.67 -9.90
C HIS A 241 16.56 -4.69 -9.28
N ILE A 242 16.15 -5.38 -8.19
CA ILE A 242 16.95 -6.43 -7.56
C ILE A 242 17.14 -7.60 -8.54
N LEU A 243 16.06 -8.04 -9.20
CA LEU A 243 16.13 -9.16 -10.14
C LEU A 243 17.04 -8.87 -11.34
N TYR A 244 16.94 -7.67 -11.92
CA TYR A 244 17.82 -7.24 -13.00
C TYR A 244 19.27 -7.06 -12.56
N TYR A 245 19.50 -6.56 -11.35
CA TYR A 245 20.84 -6.41 -10.81
C TYR A 245 21.52 -7.77 -10.54
N ARG A 246 20.77 -8.75 -10.02
CA ARG A 246 21.27 -10.14 -9.89
C ARG A 246 21.58 -10.75 -11.25
N LYS A 247 20.72 -10.53 -12.25
CA LYS A 247 20.99 -10.95 -13.63
C LYS A 247 22.24 -10.29 -14.22
N TYR A 248 22.50 -9.01 -13.92
CA TYR A 248 23.71 -8.30 -14.33
C TYR A 248 24.98 -8.92 -13.73
N LEU A 249 24.94 -9.33 -12.47
CA LEU A 249 26.05 -10.03 -11.80
C LEU A 249 26.20 -11.50 -12.22
N GLY A 250 25.24 -12.06 -12.97
CA GLY A 250 25.19 -13.49 -13.27
C GLY A 250 24.79 -14.36 -12.07
N HIS A 251 24.25 -13.77 -11.00
CA HIS A 251 23.75 -14.51 -9.84
C HIS A 251 22.39 -15.15 -10.15
N GLU A 252 22.07 -16.25 -9.45
CA GLU A 252 20.75 -16.86 -9.55
C GLU A 252 19.65 -15.89 -9.12
N LEU A 253 18.54 -15.85 -9.88
CA LEU A 253 17.41 -14.97 -9.57
C LEU A 253 16.74 -15.36 -8.25
N PHE A 254 16.69 -16.66 -7.95
CA PHE A 254 16.13 -17.18 -6.72
C PHE A 254 17.21 -17.23 -5.63
N CYS A 255 16.88 -16.76 -4.43
CA CYS A 255 17.72 -16.89 -3.25
C CYS A 255 16.83 -16.75 -2.01
N ASP A 256 16.88 -17.72 -1.10
CA ASP A 256 15.97 -17.78 0.06
C ASP A 256 16.06 -16.54 0.95
N SER A 257 17.25 -15.92 1.06
CA SER A 257 17.45 -14.72 1.87
C SER A 257 16.78 -13.45 1.33
N LEU A 258 16.21 -13.49 0.11
CA LEU A 258 15.51 -12.36 -0.50
C LEU A 258 14.09 -12.16 0.03
N PHE A 259 13.51 -13.21 0.63
CA PHE A 259 12.09 -13.21 0.96
C PHE A 259 11.88 -13.02 2.46
N ASN A 260 11.04 -12.05 2.80
CA ASN A 260 10.58 -11.91 4.17
C ASN A 260 9.67 -13.10 4.55
N SER A 261 9.81 -13.63 5.77
CA SER A 261 9.04 -14.77 6.29
C SER A 261 7.52 -14.59 6.22
N ARG A 262 7.04 -13.34 6.20
CA ARG A 262 5.63 -13.02 5.95
C ARG A 262 5.09 -13.63 4.65
N TRP A 263 5.94 -13.72 3.63
CA TRP A 263 5.54 -14.09 2.27
C TRP A 263 5.87 -15.52 1.90
N THR A 264 6.62 -16.22 2.73
CA THR A 264 7.00 -17.62 2.54
C THR A 264 5.89 -18.55 3.03
N ARG A 265 5.84 -19.76 2.48
CA ARG A 265 4.90 -20.81 2.91
C ARG A 265 5.41 -21.58 4.13
#